data_AF-A0A2T0QYQ1-F1
#
_entry.id   AF-A0A2T0QYQ1-F1
#
_cell.length_a   1.000
_cell.length_b   1.000
_cell.length_c   1.000
_cell.angle_alpha   90.00
_cell.angle_beta   90.00
_cell.angle_gamma   90.00
#
_symmetry.space_group_name_H-M   'P 1'
#
loop_
_entity.id
_entity.type
_entity.pdbx_description
1 polymer ?
#
loop_
_entity_poly.entity_id
_entity_poly.type
_entity_poly.pdbx_seq_one_letter_code
_entity_poly.pdbx_strand_id
1 'polypeptide(L)'
;MRDLREPTGELVAEDLVEERVLARFGTGLQTTTLTPAPAGRVRWSRTPGPDHPDGWWHPGSVVERLRPDRPGARFALPGSWSARHVAWDVRGATTLAAVVRADPDADLTRRAVRDVVHGLGGLHADLRDVPAADLPPRPPGLDRLAHWLDGRPTTRAGHTWREHLFDRLGARRRDLLRALAADLALRADRSTAAVHGWLSAGNVVVGLDEAGDPLVQVLTGPDVGRGVPELDLGCLLGELVEFSFRAGRHGLDPVGFDHLAHTVRALYPHGVDRDLLHAATVLRIVLHSSDFSRFVGWDDDLLVYPGAIADLLDAQQRP
;
A
#
# COMPACT_ATOMS: atom_id res chain seq x y z
N MET A 1 -40.00 47.78 -44.91
CA MET A 1 -40.44 46.55 -45.59
C MET A 1 -39.18 45.78 -45.95
N ARG A 2 -39.00 44.57 -45.39
CA ARG A 2 -37.81 43.67 -45.42
C ARG A 2 -36.62 44.16 -44.58
N ASP A 3 -35.89 43.34 -43.82
CA ASP A 3 -35.97 41.89 -43.59
C ASP A 3 -35.30 41.54 -42.25
N LEU A 4 -35.85 40.51 -41.60
CA LEU A 4 -35.30 39.78 -40.46
C LEU A 4 -34.08 38.97 -40.92
N ARG A 5 -32.96 39.07 -40.18
CA ARG A 5 -31.97 38.00 -40.08
C ARG A 5 -31.51 37.86 -38.64
N GLU A 6 -31.93 36.75 -38.04
CA GLU A 6 -31.40 36.19 -36.81
C GLU A 6 -29.92 35.82 -36.98
N PRO A 7 -29.08 35.93 -35.93
CA PRO A 7 -27.84 35.19 -35.89
C PRO A 7 -28.10 33.77 -35.39
N THR A 8 -28.05 32.82 -36.32
CA THR A 8 -27.60 31.43 -36.11
C THR A 8 -26.31 31.46 -35.28
N GLY A 9 -26.17 30.79 -34.14
CA GLY A 9 -26.36 29.36 -33.96
C GLY A 9 -25.00 28.68 -34.07
N GLU A 10 -24.27 28.58 -32.96
CA GLU A 10 -23.30 27.51 -32.63
C GLU A 10 -22.77 27.75 -31.21
N LEU A 11 -23.59 27.39 -30.22
CA LEU A 11 -23.07 26.98 -28.92
C LEU A 11 -22.42 25.63 -29.17
N VAL A 12 -21.09 25.59 -29.22
CA VAL A 12 -20.35 24.34 -29.08
C VAL A 12 -20.67 23.83 -27.68
N ALA A 13 -21.60 22.88 -27.61
CA ALA A 13 -21.74 22.04 -26.45
C ALA A 13 -20.41 21.28 -26.34
N GLU A 14 -19.56 21.72 -25.42
CA GLU A 14 -18.55 20.84 -24.86
C GLU A 14 -19.35 19.71 -24.19
N ASP A 15 -19.57 18.63 -24.95
CA ASP A 15 -19.94 17.33 -24.42
C ASP A 15 -18.81 16.94 -23.46
N LEU A 16 -18.94 17.38 -22.20
CA LEU A 16 -18.26 16.77 -21.08
C LEU A 16 -18.81 15.36 -21.00
N VAL A 17 -18.20 14.45 -21.77
CA VAL A 17 -18.37 13.02 -21.60
C VAL A 17 -17.92 12.74 -20.17
N GLU A 18 -18.88 12.63 -19.24
CA GLU A 18 -18.59 12.21 -17.88
C GLU A 18 -17.87 10.88 -17.97
N GLU A 19 -16.58 10.88 -17.59
CA GLU A 19 -15.76 9.69 -17.63
C GLU A 19 -16.42 8.67 -16.69
N ARG A 20 -16.88 7.55 -17.27
CA ARG A 20 -17.61 6.52 -16.49
C ARG A 20 -16.71 6.03 -15.36
N VAL A 21 -17.09 6.29 -14.11
CA VAL A 21 -16.37 5.79 -12.94
C VAL A 21 -16.82 4.36 -12.62
N LEU A 22 -15.87 3.43 -12.58
CA LEU A 22 -16.09 2.04 -12.16
C LEU A 22 -16.13 1.92 -10.63
N ALA A 23 -15.22 2.62 -9.95
CA ALA A 23 -15.15 2.68 -8.50
C ALA A 23 -14.39 3.93 -8.04
N ARG A 24 -14.70 4.40 -6.83
CA ARG A 24 -13.96 5.45 -6.13
C ARG A 24 -13.91 5.15 -4.64
N PHE A 25 -12.72 5.17 -4.06
CA PHE A 25 -12.47 4.90 -2.65
C PHE A 25 -11.16 5.58 -2.22
N GLY A 26 -10.88 5.69 -0.92
CA GLY A 26 -9.68 6.39 -0.50
C GLY A 26 -9.37 6.30 0.98
N THR A 27 -8.40 7.11 1.38
CA THR A 27 -8.06 7.49 2.75
C THR A 27 -7.98 9.03 2.85
N GLY A 28 -7.76 9.58 4.04
CA GLY A 28 -7.48 11.02 4.21
C GLY A 28 -6.19 11.41 3.46
N LEU A 29 -5.30 10.43 3.21
CA LEU A 29 -4.08 10.62 2.45
C LEU A 29 -4.28 10.53 0.93
N GLN A 30 -5.24 9.76 0.44
CA GLN A 30 -5.32 9.49 -1.00
C GLN A 30 -6.73 9.12 -1.45
N THR A 31 -7.17 9.64 -2.59
CA THR A 31 -8.32 9.10 -3.31
C THR A 31 -7.85 8.24 -4.47
N THR A 32 -8.47 7.09 -4.67
CA THR A 32 -8.29 6.19 -5.82
C THR A 32 -9.58 6.18 -6.64
N THR A 33 -9.45 6.37 -7.95
CA THR A 33 -10.55 6.33 -8.92
C THR A 33 -10.20 5.33 -10.00
N LEU A 34 -11.16 4.46 -10.34
CA LEU A 34 -11.04 3.50 -11.42
C LEU A 34 -11.93 3.92 -12.58
N THR A 35 -11.37 4.09 -13.77
CA THR A 35 -12.12 4.37 -15.01
C THR A 35 -11.76 3.35 -16.11
N PRO A 36 -12.64 3.09 -17.10
CA PRO A 36 -12.29 2.28 -18.26
C PRO A 36 -11.13 2.91 -19.04
N ALA A 37 -10.22 2.08 -19.52
CA ALA A 37 -9.13 2.49 -20.41
C ALA A 37 -9.16 1.66 -21.72
N PRO A 38 -8.47 2.11 -22.79
CA PRO A 38 -8.43 1.39 -24.06
C PRO A 38 -7.95 -0.07 -23.91
N ALA A 39 -8.31 -0.91 -24.89
CA ALA A 39 -7.92 -2.32 -24.96
C ALA A 39 -8.33 -3.16 -23.73
N GLY A 40 -9.50 -2.87 -23.16
CA GLY A 40 -10.07 -3.61 -22.03
C GLY A 40 -9.31 -3.40 -20.71
N ARG A 41 -8.52 -2.34 -20.60
CA ARG A 41 -7.78 -1.99 -19.39
C ARG A 41 -8.65 -1.18 -18.44
N VAL A 42 -8.17 -1.06 -17.21
CA VAL A 42 -8.72 -0.17 -16.19
C VAL A 42 -7.63 0.82 -15.82
N ARG A 43 -7.96 2.11 -15.89
CA ARG A 43 -7.12 3.17 -15.37
C ARG A 43 -7.33 3.28 -13.88
N TRP A 44 -6.26 3.04 -13.13
CA TRP A 44 -6.20 3.31 -11.71
C TRP A 44 -5.55 4.67 -11.54
N SER A 45 -6.32 5.67 -11.16
CA SER A 45 -5.81 7.00 -10.85
C SER A 45 -5.81 7.22 -9.35
N ARG A 46 -4.78 7.87 -8.84
CA ARG A 46 -4.77 8.34 -7.47
C ARG A 46 -4.60 9.86 -7.48
N THR A 47 -5.17 10.52 -6.47
CA THR A 47 -4.86 11.91 -6.11
C THR A 47 -4.59 12.03 -4.60
N PRO A 48 -3.81 13.02 -4.15
CA PRO A 48 -3.72 13.35 -2.73
C PRO A 48 -5.10 13.59 -2.11
N GLY A 49 -5.30 13.05 -0.91
CA GLY A 49 -6.46 13.36 -0.08
C GLY A 49 -6.27 14.66 0.72
N PRO A 50 -7.29 15.08 1.50
CA PRO A 50 -7.26 16.35 2.24
C PRO A 50 -6.13 16.42 3.29
N ASP A 51 -5.66 15.29 3.81
CA ASP A 51 -4.64 15.21 4.85
C ASP A 51 -3.25 14.82 4.31
N HIS A 52 -3.08 14.77 2.98
CA HIS A 52 -1.78 14.42 2.41
C HIS A 52 -0.79 15.57 2.64
N PRO A 53 0.36 15.34 3.31
CA PRO A 53 1.23 16.41 3.79
C PRO A 53 1.84 17.27 2.67
N ASP A 54 2.11 16.68 1.50
CA ASP A 54 2.74 17.37 0.35
C ASP A 54 2.20 16.86 -1.01
N GLY A 55 2.86 17.17 -2.13
CA GLY A 55 2.61 16.48 -3.40
C GLY A 55 3.35 15.14 -3.46
N TRP A 56 3.06 14.30 -4.45
CA TRP A 56 3.86 13.11 -4.70
C TRP A 56 5.19 13.45 -5.37
N TRP A 57 6.24 12.91 -4.77
CA TRP A 57 7.58 12.95 -5.34
C TRP A 57 7.67 12.02 -6.55
N HIS A 58 8.24 12.48 -7.66
CA HIS A 58 8.37 11.67 -8.87
C HIS A 58 9.65 10.81 -8.82
N PRO A 59 9.56 9.47 -8.94
CA PRO A 59 10.69 8.53 -8.92
C PRO A 59 11.69 8.56 -10.08
N GLY A 60 11.74 9.67 -10.83
CA GLY A 60 12.57 9.81 -12.01
C GLY A 60 12.62 8.55 -12.89
N SER A 61 13.83 8.21 -13.34
CA SER A 61 14.11 7.00 -14.11
C SER A 61 14.23 5.72 -13.26
N VAL A 62 14.25 5.81 -11.92
CA VAL A 62 14.25 4.61 -11.07
C VAL A 62 12.98 3.81 -11.28
N VAL A 63 11.85 4.49 -11.47
CA VAL A 63 10.56 3.83 -11.70
C VAL A 63 10.66 2.88 -12.90
N GLU A 64 11.42 3.23 -13.94
CA GLU A 64 11.61 2.38 -15.12
C GLU A 64 12.35 1.07 -14.80
N ARG A 65 13.23 1.10 -13.80
CA ARG A 65 13.95 -0.10 -13.30
C ARG A 65 13.03 -1.02 -12.49
N LEU A 66 11.87 -0.55 -12.08
CA LEU A 66 10.86 -1.36 -11.42
C LEU A 66 10.09 -2.26 -12.39
N ARG A 67 10.43 -2.36 -13.69
CA ARG A 67 9.83 -3.34 -14.63
C ARG A 67 10.73 -4.56 -14.85
N PRO A 68 10.90 -5.48 -13.88
CA PRO A 68 11.57 -6.72 -14.18
C PRO A 68 10.72 -7.53 -15.18
N ASP A 69 11.33 -7.96 -16.29
CA ASP A 69 10.74 -8.90 -17.22
C ASP A 69 10.95 -10.32 -16.70
N ARG A 70 10.12 -10.73 -15.72
CA ARG A 70 10.25 -12.01 -15.02
C ARG A 70 8.89 -12.68 -14.77
N PRO A 71 8.88 -14.01 -14.61
CA PRO A 71 7.71 -14.73 -14.11
C PRO A 71 7.26 -14.22 -12.74
N GLY A 72 5.95 -14.19 -12.50
CA GLY A 72 5.33 -13.68 -11.28
C GLY A 72 4.57 -12.37 -11.51
N ALA A 73 4.51 -11.53 -10.47
CA ALA A 73 3.80 -10.26 -10.55
C ALA A 73 4.51 -9.25 -11.46
N ARG A 74 3.74 -8.60 -12.35
CA ARG A 74 4.24 -7.54 -13.23
C ARG A 74 4.12 -6.19 -12.56
N PHE A 75 5.23 -5.51 -12.37
CA PHE A 75 5.22 -4.17 -11.81
C PHE A 75 4.79 -3.14 -12.87
N ALA A 76 3.62 -2.56 -12.65
CA ALA A 76 3.03 -1.56 -13.52
C ALA A 76 3.66 -0.19 -13.23
N LEU A 77 4.17 0.45 -14.28
CA LEU A 77 4.64 1.84 -14.18
C LEU A 77 3.51 2.82 -14.40
N PRO A 78 3.57 3.98 -13.74
CA PRO A 78 2.68 5.08 -14.02
C PRO A 78 2.74 5.48 -15.50
N GLY A 79 1.59 5.58 -16.15
CA GLY A 79 1.45 6.18 -17.48
C GLY A 79 1.34 7.71 -17.44
N SER A 80 0.99 8.27 -16.28
CA SER A 80 0.99 9.71 -16.03
C SER A 80 1.40 10.00 -14.59
N TRP A 81 2.14 11.09 -14.39
CA TRP A 81 2.60 11.52 -13.08
C TRP A 81 2.66 13.05 -12.96
N SER A 82 2.20 13.55 -11.82
CA SER A 82 2.41 14.91 -11.34
C SER A 82 2.46 14.91 -9.81
N ALA A 83 2.74 16.06 -9.20
CA ALA A 83 2.68 16.22 -7.75
C ALA A 83 1.27 15.96 -7.15
N ARG A 84 0.20 15.97 -7.97
CA ARG A 84 -1.19 15.83 -7.50
C ARG A 84 -1.93 14.65 -8.13
N HIS A 85 -1.28 13.87 -8.99
CA HIS A 85 -1.94 12.83 -9.74
C HIS A 85 -0.94 11.80 -10.25
N VAL A 86 -1.33 10.52 -10.19
CA VAL A 86 -0.60 9.40 -10.74
C VAL A 86 -1.61 8.41 -11.28
N ALA A 87 -1.35 7.83 -12.45
CA ALA A 87 -2.24 6.81 -12.99
C ALA A 87 -1.49 5.67 -13.67
N TRP A 88 -2.07 4.48 -13.57
CA TRP A 88 -1.62 3.24 -14.22
C TRP A 88 -2.74 2.66 -15.05
N ASP A 89 -2.42 2.17 -16.25
CA ASP A 89 -3.36 1.43 -17.09
C ASP A 89 -3.02 -0.07 -17.00
N VAL A 90 -3.79 -0.78 -16.18
CA VAL A 90 -3.60 -2.20 -15.85
C VAL A 90 -4.80 -3.04 -16.26
N ARG A 91 -4.70 -4.37 -16.18
CA ARG A 91 -5.82 -5.29 -16.41
C ARG A 91 -6.39 -5.73 -15.07
N GLY A 92 -7.68 -5.44 -14.86
CA GLY A 92 -8.40 -5.78 -13.64
C GLY A 92 -8.79 -4.55 -12.82
N ALA A 93 -9.93 -4.67 -12.14
CA ALA A 93 -10.47 -3.69 -11.20
C ALA A 93 -10.41 -4.19 -9.74
N THR A 94 -9.90 -5.40 -9.51
CA THR A 94 -9.91 -6.08 -8.22
C THR A 94 -8.53 -6.07 -7.60
N THR A 95 -8.42 -5.72 -6.32
CA THR A 95 -7.15 -5.78 -5.59
C THR A 95 -6.89 -7.15 -4.98
N LEU A 96 -5.63 -7.44 -4.64
CA LEU A 96 -5.29 -8.62 -3.84
C LEU A 96 -6.01 -8.59 -2.48
N ALA A 97 -6.15 -7.41 -1.87
CA ALA A 97 -6.90 -7.26 -0.63
C ALA A 97 -8.38 -7.70 -0.78
N ALA A 98 -9.00 -7.44 -1.93
CA ALA A 98 -10.36 -7.87 -2.19
C ALA A 98 -10.48 -9.40 -2.37
N VAL A 99 -9.57 -10.03 -3.12
CA VAL A 99 -9.61 -11.49 -3.32
C VAL A 99 -9.26 -12.26 -2.05
N VAL A 100 -8.27 -11.77 -1.28
CA VAL A 100 -7.86 -12.39 0.00
C VAL A 100 -9.00 -12.34 1.02
N ARG A 101 -9.73 -11.23 1.12
CA ARG A 101 -10.89 -11.12 2.03
C ARG A 101 -12.09 -11.95 1.57
N ALA A 102 -12.26 -12.14 0.27
CA ALA A 102 -13.36 -12.93 -0.26
C ALA A 102 -13.15 -14.42 0.01
N ASP A 103 -11.95 -14.92 -0.27
CA ASP A 103 -11.57 -16.31 0.00
C ASP A 103 -10.03 -16.43 0.09
N PRO A 104 -9.46 -16.52 1.30
CA PRO A 104 -8.01 -16.69 1.48
C PRO A 104 -7.50 -18.04 0.96
N ASP A 105 -8.38 -19.05 0.86
CA ASP A 105 -8.06 -20.42 0.43
C ASP A 105 -8.40 -20.66 -1.05
N ALA A 106 -8.85 -19.66 -1.78
CA ALA A 106 -9.03 -19.77 -3.22
C ALA A 106 -7.69 -20.01 -3.92
N ASP A 107 -7.72 -20.85 -4.94
CA ASP A 107 -6.57 -21.09 -5.83
C ASP A 107 -6.03 -19.80 -6.44
N LEU A 108 -6.92 -18.90 -6.84
CA LEU A 108 -6.55 -17.58 -7.36
C LEU A 108 -5.77 -16.78 -6.33
N THR A 109 -6.23 -16.75 -5.07
CA THR A 109 -5.58 -16.03 -3.97
C THR A 109 -4.19 -16.57 -3.70
N ARG A 110 -4.05 -17.90 -3.53
CA ARG A 110 -2.75 -18.54 -3.30
C ARG A 110 -1.76 -18.28 -4.43
N ARG A 111 -2.20 -18.38 -5.69
CA ARG A 111 -1.38 -18.07 -6.87
C ARG A 111 -0.95 -16.61 -6.86
N ALA A 112 -1.88 -15.69 -6.61
CA ALA A 112 -1.58 -14.26 -6.61
C ALA A 112 -0.56 -13.88 -5.52
N VAL A 113 -0.71 -14.41 -4.30
CA VAL A 113 0.27 -14.19 -3.23
C VAL A 113 1.65 -14.72 -3.61
N ARG A 114 1.73 -15.94 -4.15
CA ARG A 114 3.00 -16.50 -4.65
C ARG A 114 3.65 -15.62 -5.71
N ASP A 115 2.86 -15.15 -6.68
CA ASP A 115 3.37 -14.35 -7.79
C ASP A 115 3.90 -12.99 -7.30
N VAL A 116 3.24 -12.37 -6.30
CA VAL A 116 3.73 -11.17 -5.62
C VAL A 116 5.05 -11.44 -4.92
N VAL A 117 5.15 -12.52 -4.14
CA VAL A 117 6.37 -12.85 -3.36
C VAL A 117 7.56 -13.13 -4.28
N HIS A 118 7.35 -13.87 -5.37
CA HIS A 118 8.39 -14.08 -6.38
C HIS A 118 8.77 -12.79 -7.10
N GLY A 119 7.77 -11.96 -7.46
CA GLY A 119 8.01 -10.64 -8.05
C GLY A 119 8.85 -9.73 -7.16
N LEU A 120 8.54 -9.68 -5.86
CA LEU A 120 9.34 -8.96 -4.86
C LEU A 120 10.76 -9.50 -4.75
N GLY A 121 10.93 -10.82 -4.68
CA GLY A 121 12.26 -11.43 -4.66
C GLY A 121 13.10 -11.04 -5.88
N GLY A 122 12.48 -11.01 -7.06
CA GLY A 122 13.12 -10.52 -8.28
C GLY A 122 13.47 -9.03 -8.21
N LEU A 123 12.53 -8.19 -7.76
CA LEU A 123 12.72 -6.75 -7.60
C LEU A 123 13.89 -6.42 -6.67
N HIS A 124 13.91 -7.02 -5.48
CA HIS A 124 14.96 -6.78 -4.48
C HIS A 124 16.33 -7.27 -4.95
N ALA A 125 16.39 -8.35 -5.75
CA ALA A 125 17.64 -8.81 -6.34
C ALA A 125 18.18 -7.84 -7.39
N ASP A 126 17.30 -7.24 -8.20
CA ASP A 126 17.67 -6.33 -9.30
C ASP A 126 18.03 -4.93 -8.80
N LEU A 127 17.44 -4.52 -7.68
CA LEU A 127 17.55 -3.16 -7.17
C LEU A 127 18.33 -3.07 -5.86
N ARG A 128 19.18 -4.04 -5.56
CA ARG A 128 20.03 -4.04 -4.36
C ARG A 128 21.12 -2.95 -4.32
N ASP A 129 21.57 -2.51 -5.49
CA ASP A 129 22.73 -1.63 -5.68
C ASP A 129 22.35 -0.40 -6.52
N VAL A 130 21.32 0.35 -6.10
CA VAL A 130 20.88 1.55 -6.79
C VAL A 130 21.63 2.76 -6.25
N PRO A 131 22.19 3.64 -7.12
CA PRO A 131 22.86 4.84 -6.66
C PRO A 131 21.96 5.68 -5.77
N ALA A 132 22.52 6.10 -4.64
CA ALA A 132 21.87 6.91 -3.64
C ALA A 132 21.13 8.14 -4.23
N ALA A 133 21.79 8.87 -5.13
CA ALA A 133 21.25 10.09 -5.73
C ALA A 133 19.95 9.87 -6.54
N ASP A 134 19.68 8.62 -6.94
CA ASP A 134 18.53 8.27 -7.77
C ASP A 134 17.28 7.93 -6.91
N LEU A 135 17.43 7.76 -5.60
CA LEU A 135 16.36 7.32 -4.70
C LEU A 135 16.06 8.31 -3.57
N PRO A 136 14.79 8.46 -3.17
CA PRO A 136 14.44 9.06 -1.90
C PRO A 136 15.15 8.32 -0.76
N PRO A 137 15.54 9.04 0.30
CA PRO A 137 16.27 8.45 1.41
C PRO A 137 15.53 7.28 2.08
N ARG A 138 14.18 7.28 2.04
CA ARG A 138 13.32 6.19 2.53
C ARG A 138 11.87 6.34 2.05
N PRO A 139 11.03 5.29 2.17
CA PRO A 139 9.59 5.38 1.91
C PRO A 139 8.90 6.45 2.77
N PRO A 140 8.01 7.28 2.20
CA PRO A 140 7.29 8.34 2.93
C PRO A 140 6.46 7.82 4.11
N GLY A 141 6.01 6.56 4.08
CA GLY A 141 5.28 5.94 5.17
C GLY A 141 6.06 5.93 6.49
N LEU A 142 7.39 5.75 6.44
CA LEU A 142 8.24 5.76 7.63
C LEU A 142 8.30 7.13 8.29
N ASP A 143 8.43 8.20 7.50
CA ASP A 143 8.41 9.57 8.03
C ASP A 143 7.05 9.93 8.64
N ARG A 144 5.95 9.55 7.97
CA ARG A 144 4.59 9.76 8.52
C ARG A 144 4.39 9.03 9.84
N LEU A 145 4.91 7.80 9.96
CA LEU A 145 4.83 7.01 11.18
C LEU A 145 5.64 7.65 12.30
N ALA A 146 6.90 8.04 12.03
CA ALA A 146 7.76 8.71 13.01
C ALA A 146 7.10 10.00 13.54
N HIS A 147 6.59 10.84 12.63
CA HIS A 147 5.89 12.07 12.98
C HIS A 147 4.68 11.83 13.89
N TRP A 148 3.90 10.78 13.61
CA TRP A 148 2.75 10.41 14.42
C TRP A 148 3.17 9.89 15.82
N LEU A 149 4.18 9.02 15.90
CA LEU A 149 4.72 8.51 17.17
C LEU A 149 5.25 9.65 18.06
N ASP A 150 5.84 10.67 17.46
CA ASP A 150 6.37 11.88 18.12
C ASP A 150 5.30 12.87 18.56
N GLY A 151 4.01 12.54 18.40
CA GLY A 151 2.92 13.37 18.89
C GLY A 151 2.59 14.55 17.99
N ARG A 152 2.85 14.41 16.69
CA ARG A 152 2.44 15.38 15.68
C ARG A 152 1.37 14.82 14.74
N PRO A 153 0.23 14.30 15.24
CA PRO A 153 -0.87 13.88 14.37
C PRO A 153 -1.46 15.09 13.64
N THR A 154 -1.78 14.93 12.36
CA THR A 154 -2.32 16.00 11.51
C THR A 154 -3.83 16.21 11.67
N THR A 155 -4.53 15.30 12.34
CA THR A 155 -5.99 15.37 12.55
C THR A 155 -6.39 15.08 14.01
N ARG A 156 -7.55 15.58 14.43
CA ARG A 156 -8.11 15.31 15.76
C ARG A 156 -8.32 13.81 16.00
N ALA A 157 -8.87 13.09 15.03
CA ALA A 157 -9.10 11.66 15.14
C ALA A 157 -7.77 10.88 15.26
N GLY A 158 -6.75 11.25 14.46
CA GLY A 158 -5.42 10.68 14.57
C GLY A 158 -4.74 10.95 15.91
N HIS A 159 -5.01 12.10 16.54
CA HIS A 159 -4.58 12.40 17.90
C HIS A 159 -5.31 11.53 18.93
N THR A 160 -6.64 11.49 18.89
CA THR A 160 -7.44 10.66 19.82
C THR A 160 -7.05 9.19 19.72
N TRP A 161 -6.85 8.68 18.51
CA TRP A 161 -6.38 7.32 18.28
C TRP A 161 -5.01 7.07 18.91
N ARG A 162 -4.07 8.00 18.74
CA ARG A 162 -2.73 7.89 19.33
C ARG A 162 -2.79 7.77 20.85
N GLU A 163 -3.50 8.67 21.51
CA GLU A 163 -3.65 8.66 22.97
C GLU A 163 -4.28 7.35 23.43
N HIS A 164 -5.37 6.92 22.78
CA HIS A 164 -6.01 5.65 23.09
C HIS A 164 -5.05 4.46 22.94
N LEU A 165 -4.36 4.33 21.79
CA LEU A 165 -3.40 3.24 21.59
C LEU A 165 -2.32 3.27 22.67
N PHE A 166 -1.77 4.45 22.95
CA PHE A 166 -0.64 4.61 23.88
C PHE A 166 -1.03 4.32 25.33
N ASP A 167 -2.24 4.69 25.75
CA ASP A 167 -2.77 4.33 27.06
C ASP A 167 -2.94 2.82 27.20
N ARG A 168 -3.41 2.14 26.15
CA ARG A 168 -3.60 0.68 26.14
C ARG A 168 -2.28 -0.10 26.09
N LEU A 169 -1.29 0.41 25.37
CA LEU A 169 0.03 -0.23 25.26
C LEU A 169 0.86 -0.09 26.55
N GLY A 170 0.74 1.05 27.24
CA GLY A 170 1.57 1.40 28.40
C GLY A 170 3.01 1.80 28.02
N ALA A 171 3.76 2.35 28.98
CA ALA A 171 5.09 2.93 28.74
C ALA A 171 6.06 2.00 27.99
N ARG A 172 6.24 0.78 28.50
CA ARG A 172 7.18 -0.20 27.95
C ARG A 172 6.97 -0.49 26.46
N ARG A 173 5.73 -0.77 26.05
CA ARG A 173 5.42 -1.11 24.65
C ARG A 173 5.47 0.12 23.74
N ARG A 174 5.14 1.30 24.26
CA ARG A 174 5.33 2.57 23.53
C ARG A 174 6.81 2.83 23.22
N ASP A 175 7.68 2.61 24.19
CA ASP A 175 9.12 2.81 24.01
C ASP A 175 9.69 1.79 23.02
N LEU A 176 9.26 0.54 23.10
CA LEU A 176 9.61 -0.49 22.12
C LEU A 176 9.14 -0.11 20.70
N LEU A 177 7.90 0.34 20.55
CA LEU A 177 7.36 0.74 19.25
C LEU A 177 8.18 1.89 18.63
N ARG A 178 8.59 2.88 19.43
CA ARG A 178 9.48 3.96 18.98
C ARG A 178 10.87 3.45 18.59
N ALA A 179 11.43 2.54 19.38
CA ALA A 179 12.73 1.95 19.09
C ALA A 179 12.72 1.16 17.78
N LEU A 180 11.68 0.36 17.54
CA LEU A 180 11.49 -0.38 16.28
C LEU A 180 11.38 0.59 15.08
N ALA A 181 10.59 1.66 15.21
CA ALA A 181 10.46 2.65 14.14
C ALA A 181 11.80 3.36 13.83
N ALA A 182 12.55 3.72 14.87
CA ALA A 182 13.83 4.40 14.72
C ALA A 182 14.91 3.50 14.11
N ASP A 183 15.02 2.23 14.54
CA ASP A 183 15.96 1.28 13.95
C ASP A 183 15.61 1.03 12.48
N LEU A 184 14.35 0.76 12.16
CA LEU A 184 13.93 0.50 10.77
C LEU A 184 14.21 1.69 9.84
N ALA A 185 13.96 2.92 10.30
CA ALA A 185 14.30 4.12 9.55
C ALA A 185 15.83 4.28 9.35
N LEU A 186 16.63 4.00 10.38
CA LEU A 186 18.09 4.02 10.29
C LEU A 186 18.63 2.98 9.30
N ARG A 187 18.03 1.78 9.26
CA ARG A 187 18.38 0.72 8.30
C ARG A 187 18.01 1.12 6.88
N ALA A 188 16.85 1.74 6.68
CA ALA A 188 16.43 2.26 5.38
C ALA A 188 17.39 3.34 4.85
N ASP A 189 17.74 4.32 5.68
CA ASP A 189 18.64 5.42 5.32
C ASP A 189 20.03 4.93 4.89
N ARG A 190 20.49 3.81 5.47
CA ARG A 190 21.79 3.19 5.17
C ARG A 190 21.74 2.18 4.02
N SER A 191 20.55 1.85 3.53
CA SER A 191 20.38 0.87 2.46
C SER A 191 20.80 1.44 1.11
N THR A 192 21.38 0.59 0.27
CA THR A 192 21.61 0.83 -1.16
C THR A 192 20.51 0.22 -2.04
N ALA A 193 19.58 -0.52 -1.42
CA ALA A 193 18.51 -1.20 -2.12
C ALA A 193 17.29 -0.29 -2.30
N ALA A 194 16.65 -0.36 -3.47
CA ALA A 194 15.33 0.20 -3.67
C ALA A 194 14.26 -0.82 -3.24
N VAL A 195 13.22 -0.32 -2.57
CA VAL A 195 12.02 -1.08 -2.22
C VAL A 195 10.80 -0.43 -2.87
N HIS A 196 9.73 -1.20 -3.03
CA HIS A 196 8.42 -0.67 -3.37
C HIS A 196 7.95 0.33 -2.30
N GLY A 197 8.30 0.04 -1.04
CA GLY A 197 8.31 0.92 0.12
C GLY A 197 7.11 0.74 1.04
N TRP A 198 5.91 0.61 0.48
CA TRP A 198 4.70 0.32 1.25
C TRP A 198 3.76 -0.60 0.46
N LEU A 199 4.26 -1.79 0.12
CA LEU A 199 3.51 -2.76 -0.66
C LEU A 199 2.30 -3.30 0.12
N SER A 200 1.18 -2.59 0.01
CA SER A 200 -0.14 -3.09 0.42
C SER A 200 -0.71 -4.07 -0.62
N ALA A 201 -1.54 -5.01 -0.18
CA ALA A 201 -2.40 -5.81 -1.05
C ALA A 201 -3.42 -4.93 -1.80
N GLY A 202 -3.65 -3.69 -1.36
CA GLY A 202 -4.38 -2.66 -2.10
C GLY A 202 -3.60 -2.07 -3.30
N ASN A 203 -2.28 -2.25 -3.36
CA ASN A 203 -1.43 -1.87 -4.50
C ASN A 203 -1.24 -3.01 -5.51
N VAL A 204 -1.80 -4.19 -5.25
CA VAL A 204 -1.71 -5.35 -6.13
C VAL A 204 -3.06 -5.54 -6.81
N VAL A 205 -3.05 -5.54 -8.14
CA VAL A 205 -4.24 -5.74 -8.99
C VAL A 205 -4.22 -7.17 -9.52
N VAL A 206 -5.36 -7.84 -9.40
CA VAL A 206 -5.61 -9.17 -9.93
C VAL A 206 -6.57 -9.04 -11.11
N GLY A 207 -6.15 -9.56 -12.26
CA GLY A 207 -6.91 -9.52 -13.50
C GLY A 207 -6.59 -10.71 -14.40
N LEU A 208 -6.83 -10.54 -15.69
CA LEU A 208 -6.52 -11.51 -16.73
C LEU A 208 -5.63 -10.85 -17.78
N ASP A 209 -4.78 -11.63 -18.47
CA ASP A 209 -4.04 -11.15 -19.62
C ASP A 209 -4.87 -11.24 -20.93
N GLU A 210 -4.22 -11.08 -22.10
CA GLU A 210 -4.91 -11.14 -23.40
C GLU A 210 -5.37 -12.54 -23.78
N ALA A 211 -4.71 -13.58 -23.27
CA ALA A 211 -5.10 -14.97 -23.46
C ALA A 211 -6.22 -15.38 -22.50
N GLY A 212 -6.52 -14.55 -21.51
CA GLY A 212 -7.49 -14.85 -20.46
C GLY A 212 -6.88 -15.58 -19.27
N ASP A 213 -5.56 -15.64 -19.16
CA ASP A 213 -4.85 -16.26 -18.05
C ASP A 213 -4.74 -15.30 -16.86
N PRO A 214 -4.74 -15.80 -15.60
CA PRO A 214 -4.57 -14.95 -14.41
C PRO A 214 -3.31 -14.08 -14.49
N LEU A 215 -3.48 -12.79 -14.21
CA LEU A 215 -2.43 -11.79 -14.23
C LEU A 215 -2.41 -11.01 -12.92
N VAL A 216 -1.22 -10.89 -12.33
CA VAL A 216 -0.97 -10.07 -11.15
C VAL A 216 -0.14 -8.87 -11.54
N GLN A 217 -0.59 -7.68 -11.15
CA GLN A 217 0.11 -6.42 -11.42
C GLN A 217 0.33 -5.62 -10.14
N VAL A 218 1.53 -5.10 -9.91
CA VAL A 218 1.86 -4.28 -8.73
C VAL A 218 1.97 -2.82 -9.17
N LEU A 219 1.16 -1.93 -8.60
CA LEU A 219 1.20 -0.50 -8.90
C LEU A 219 2.44 0.13 -8.24
N THR A 220 3.37 0.67 -9.02
CA THR A 220 4.63 1.24 -8.51
C THR A 220 4.62 2.76 -8.39
N GLY A 221 5.42 3.32 -7.48
CA GLY A 221 5.85 4.71 -7.54
C GLY A 221 5.76 5.49 -6.23
N PRO A 222 4.55 5.81 -5.69
CA PRO A 222 4.40 6.88 -4.70
C PRO A 222 5.13 6.64 -3.38
N ASP A 223 5.37 5.37 -3.02
CA ASP A 223 6.03 4.98 -1.78
C ASP A 223 7.46 4.48 -2.00
N VAL A 224 7.97 4.49 -3.23
CA VAL A 224 9.31 4.00 -3.57
C VAL A 224 10.37 4.79 -2.80
N GLY A 225 11.35 4.09 -2.26
CA GLY A 225 12.46 4.69 -1.53
C GLY A 225 13.57 3.68 -1.30
N ARG A 226 14.65 4.13 -0.64
CA ARG A 226 15.64 3.18 -0.13
C ARG A 226 15.10 2.43 1.06
N GLY A 227 15.41 1.15 1.13
CA GLY A 227 14.87 0.33 2.18
C GLY A 227 15.52 -1.03 2.26
N VAL A 228 15.19 -1.74 3.32
CA VAL A 228 15.49 -3.15 3.46
C VAL A 228 14.31 -3.97 2.92
N PRO A 229 14.52 -5.13 2.28
CA PRO A 229 13.45 -5.98 1.74
C PRO A 229 12.32 -6.30 2.73
N GLU A 230 12.65 -6.36 4.02
CA GLU A 230 11.73 -6.59 5.12
C GLU A 230 10.64 -5.52 5.21
N LEU A 231 10.83 -4.32 4.67
CA LEU A 231 9.78 -3.30 4.59
C LEU A 231 8.60 -3.76 3.73
N ASP A 232 8.86 -4.24 2.51
CA ASP A 232 7.82 -4.68 1.59
C ASP A 232 7.17 -5.97 2.07
N LEU A 233 7.97 -6.92 2.54
CA LEU A 233 7.45 -8.18 3.09
C LEU A 233 6.67 -7.97 4.38
N GLY A 234 7.17 -7.13 5.28
CA GLY A 234 6.49 -6.77 6.51
C GLY A 234 5.18 -6.04 6.25
N CYS A 235 5.10 -5.23 5.19
CA CYS A 235 3.84 -4.63 4.76
C CYS A 235 2.80 -5.67 4.36
N LEU A 236 3.17 -6.64 3.51
CA LEU A 236 2.26 -7.71 3.09
C LEU A 236 1.86 -8.61 4.26
N LEU A 237 2.82 -8.99 5.11
CA LEU A 237 2.55 -9.81 6.30
C LEU A 237 1.67 -9.09 7.32
N GLY A 238 1.92 -7.79 7.55
CA GLY A 238 1.13 -6.98 8.48
C GLY A 238 -0.34 -6.93 8.07
N GLU A 239 -0.63 -6.85 6.78
CA GLU A 239 -2.01 -6.90 6.28
C GLU A 239 -2.66 -8.28 6.41
N LEU A 240 -1.92 -9.36 6.18
CA LEU A 240 -2.45 -10.71 6.40
C LEU A 240 -2.75 -10.96 7.89
N VAL A 241 -1.87 -10.47 8.78
CA VAL A 241 -2.11 -10.49 10.24
C VAL A 241 -3.34 -9.65 10.59
N GLU A 242 -3.51 -8.48 9.98
CA GLU A 242 -4.70 -7.66 10.16
C GLU A 242 -5.98 -8.37 9.73
N PHE A 243 -5.98 -9.00 8.55
CA PHE A 243 -7.13 -9.79 8.10
C PHE A 243 -7.43 -10.93 9.06
N SER A 244 -6.41 -11.63 9.57
CA SER A 244 -6.55 -12.72 10.54
C SER A 244 -7.27 -12.28 11.82
N PHE A 245 -6.80 -11.23 12.51
CA PHE A 245 -7.45 -10.80 13.76
C PHE A 245 -8.81 -10.13 13.53
N ARG A 246 -9.02 -9.46 12.38
CA ARG A 246 -10.34 -8.91 12.03
C ARG A 246 -11.35 -10.00 11.71
N ALA A 247 -10.93 -11.04 10.99
CA ALA A 247 -11.75 -12.22 10.73
C ALA A 247 -12.23 -12.85 12.04
N GLY A 248 -11.31 -13.08 12.99
CA GLY A 248 -11.65 -13.60 14.32
C GLY A 248 -12.68 -12.75 15.06
N ARG A 249 -12.60 -11.41 14.98
CA ARG A 249 -13.61 -10.53 15.59
C ARG A 249 -14.99 -10.64 14.96
N HIS A 250 -15.06 -10.87 13.65
CA HIS A 250 -16.32 -11.04 12.93
C HIS A 250 -16.82 -12.48 12.93
N GLY A 251 -16.18 -13.39 13.71
CA GLY A 251 -16.57 -14.79 13.81
C GLY A 251 -16.22 -15.62 12.56
N LEU A 252 -15.29 -15.13 11.74
CA LEU A 252 -14.76 -15.82 10.56
C LEU A 252 -13.49 -16.59 10.93
N ASP A 253 -13.20 -17.66 10.18
CA ASP A 253 -12.03 -18.50 10.39
C ASP A 253 -10.72 -17.76 10.00
N PRO A 254 -9.77 -17.54 10.92
CA PRO A 254 -8.51 -16.88 10.61
C PRO A 254 -7.50 -17.78 9.87
N VAL A 255 -7.69 -19.10 9.84
CA VAL A 255 -6.67 -20.09 9.41
C VAL A 255 -6.15 -19.83 8.00
N GLY A 256 -7.01 -19.45 7.06
CA GLY A 256 -6.59 -19.13 5.69
C GLY A 256 -5.58 -17.98 5.62
N PHE A 257 -5.75 -16.94 6.43
CA PHE A 257 -4.82 -15.80 6.47
C PHE A 257 -3.47 -16.19 7.09
N ASP A 258 -3.49 -17.03 8.13
CA ASP A 258 -2.27 -17.53 8.76
C ASP A 258 -1.47 -18.44 7.81
N HIS A 259 -2.15 -19.27 7.01
CA HIS A 259 -1.53 -20.06 5.95
C HIS A 259 -0.89 -19.17 4.86
N LEU A 260 -1.56 -18.09 4.44
CA LEU A 260 -0.97 -17.13 3.51
C LEU A 260 0.25 -16.43 4.10
N ALA A 261 0.21 -16.04 5.38
CA ALA A 261 1.36 -15.41 6.05
C ALA A 261 2.56 -16.37 6.15
N HIS A 262 2.30 -17.66 6.44
CA HIS A 262 3.34 -18.69 6.38
C HIS A 262 3.90 -18.85 4.96
N THR A 263 3.04 -18.86 3.95
CA THR A 263 3.42 -18.97 2.54
C THR A 263 4.31 -17.82 2.09
N VAL A 264 3.99 -16.58 2.48
CA VAL A 264 4.82 -15.40 2.17
C VAL A 264 6.24 -15.56 2.70
N ARG A 265 6.39 -16.03 3.96
CA ARG A 265 7.70 -16.26 4.57
C ARG A 265 8.47 -17.40 3.89
N ALA A 266 7.76 -18.48 3.53
CA ALA A 266 8.38 -19.67 2.95
C ALA A 266 8.82 -19.49 1.49
N LEU A 267 8.12 -18.67 0.71
CA LEU A 267 8.37 -18.50 -0.71
C LEU A 267 9.33 -17.37 -1.05
N TYR A 268 9.64 -16.50 -0.10
CA TYR A 268 10.59 -15.41 -0.35
C TYR A 268 12.00 -15.99 -0.54
N PRO A 269 12.65 -15.74 -1.70
CA PRO A 269 13.82 -16.51 -2.11
C PRO A 269 15.13 -16.09 -1.42
N HIS A 270 15.13 -14.96 -0.72
CA HIS A 270 16.33 -14.40 -0.08
C HIS A 270 16.26 -14.54 1.44
N GLY A 271 17.43 -14.54 2.08
CA GLY A 271 17.50 -14.44 3.54
C GLY A 271 16.86 -13.13 4.01
N VAL A 272 16.09 -13.21 5.10
CA VAL A 272 15.48 -12.06 5.77
C VAL A 272 15.97 -11.97 7.20
N ASP A 273 16.22 -10.75 7.65
CA ASP A 273 16.39 -10.46 9.06
C ASP A 273 15.01 -10.57 9.75
N ARG A 274 14.89 -11.56 10.64
CA ARG A 274 13.61 -11.86 11.30
C ARG A 274 13.16 -10.74 12.23
N ASP A 275 14.10 -10.03 12.86
CA ASP A 275 13.78 -8.93 13.77
C ASP A 275 13.29 -7.73 12.98
N LEU A 276 13.94 -7.40 11.86
CA LEU A 276 13.47 -6.33 10.96
C LEU A 276 12.13 -6.67 10.31
N LEU A 277 11.92 -7.93 9.91
CA LEU A 277 10.64 -8.36 9.35
C LEU A 277 9.51 -8.26 10.36
N HIS A 278 9.78 -8.64 11.61
CA HIS A 278 8.84 -8.47 12.70
C HIS A 278 8.53 -6.98 12.94
N ALA A 279 9.57 -6.14 13.04
CA ALA A 279 9.44 -4.70 13.21
C ALA A 279 8.56 -4.08 12.10
N ALA A 280 8.87 -4.37 10.84
CA ALA A 280 8.11 -3.89 9.70
C ALA A 280 6.65 -4.36 9.71
N THR A 281 6.39 -5.61 10.12
CA THR A 281 5.03 -6.16 10.29
C THR A 281 4.22 -5.38 11.32
N VAL A 282 4.80 -5.11 12.51
CA VAL A 282 4.12 -4.35 13.57
C VAL A 282 3.87 -2.90 13.13
N LEU A 283 4.89 -2.26 12.58
CA LEU A 283 4.84 -0.86 12.15
C LEU A 283 3.85 -0.67 10.99
N ARG A 284 3.67 -1.68 10.11
CA ARG A 284 2.63 -1.67 9.07
C ARG A 284 1.24 -1.50 9.66
N ILE A 285 0.91 -2.26 10.70
CA ILE A 285 -0.40 -2.26 11.37
C ILE A 285 -0.62 -0.94 12.10
N VAL A 286 0.42 -0.43 12.78
CA VAL A 286 0.36 0.86 13.48
C VAL A 286 0.13 2.00 12.49
N LEU A 287 0.90 2.05 11.40
CA LEU A 287 0.69 3.08 10.37
C LEU A 287 -0.66 2.92 9.69
N HIS A 288 -1.14 1.69 9.45
CA HIS A 288 -2.48 1.47 8.89
C HIS A 288 -3.57 2.07 9.77
N SER A 289 -3.59 1.73 11.07
CA SER A 289 -4.60 2.23 12.00
C SER A 289 -4.54 3.75 12.15
N SER A 290 -3.32 4.33 12.15
CA SER A 290 -3.14 5.78 12.09
C SER A 290 -3.76 6.38 10.83
N ASP A 291 -3.42 5.87 9.64
CA ASP A 291 -3.92 6.41 8.37
C ASP A 291 -5.43 6.19 8.21
N PHE A 292 -5.96 5.07 8.71
CA PHE A 292 -7.38 4.78 8.77
C PHE A 292 -8.11 5.80 9.66
N SER A 293 -7.60 6.07 10.87
CA SER A 293 -8.20 7.05 11.79
C SER A 293 -8.25 8.47 11.22
N ARG A 294 -7.33 8.82 10.32
CA ARG A 294 -7.36 10.11 9.61
C ARG A 294 -8.46 10.14 8.55
N PHE A 295 -8.69 9.02 7.87
CA PHE A 295 -9.70 8.94 6.83
C PHE A 295 -11.13 8.86 7.36
N VAL A 296 -11.41 7.87 8.20
CA VAL A 296 -12.77 7.59 8.64
C VAL A 296 -13.15 8.40 9.88
N GLY A 297 -12.17 9.03 10.51
CA GLY A 297 -12.32 9.61 11.83
C GLY A 297 -12.19 8.54 12.93
N TRP A 298 -12.97 8.70 13.99
CA TRP A 298 -13.09 7.65 15.00
C TRP A 298 -14.07 6.58 14.52
N ASP A 299 -13.64 5.33 14.57
CA ASP A 299 -14.43 4.14 14.25
C ASP A 299 -14.12 3.06 15.29
N ASP A 300 -15.14 2.31 15.73
CA ASP A 300 -14.97 1.28 16.76
C ASP A 300 -14.13 0.09 16.28
N ASP A 301 -13.94 -0.07 14.97
CA ASP A 301 -12.96 -1.00 14.41
C ASP A 301 -11.52 -0.66 14.84
N LEU A 302 -11.22 0.59 15.24
CA LEU A 302 -9.92 0.94 15.81
C LEU A 302 -9.65 0.23 17.14
N LEU A 303 -10.68 -0.17 17.88
CA LEU A 303 -10.54 -0.75 19.23
C LEU A 303 -9.88 -2.14 19.23
N VAL A 304 -9.76 -2.80 18.08
CA VAL A 304 -9.12 -4.12 17.96
C VAL A 304 -7.60 -4.03 17.93
N TYR A 305 -7.08 -2.93 17.40
CA TYR A 305 -5.66 -2.76 17.12
C TYR A 305 -4.79 -2.76 18.37
N PRO A 306 -5.17 -2.17 19.53
CA PRO A 306 -4.28 -2.14 20.69
C PRO A 306 -3.93 -3.53 21.21
N GLY A 307 -4.90 -4.47 21.19
CA GLY A 307 -4.67 -5.86 21.60
C GLY A 307 -3.71 -6.56 20.63
N ALA A 308 -4.01 -6.50 19.32
CA ALA A 308 -3.18 -7.12 18.30
C ALA A 308 -1.74 -6.57 18.28
N ILE A 309 -1.57 -5.24 18.39
CA ILE A 309 -0.26 -4.60 18.45
C ILE A 309 0.48 -5.03 19.72
N ALA A 310 -0.19 -5.11 20.87
CA ALA A 310 0.43 -5.58 22.12
C ALA A 310 0.92 -7.02 22.02
N ASP A 311 0.11 -7.92 21.46
CA ASP A 311 0.45 -9.33 21.28
C ASP A 311 1.66 -9.51 20.34
N LEU A 312 1.72 -8.75 19.25
CA LEU A 312 2.87 -8.78 18.35
C LEU A 312 4.14 -8.27 19.04
N LEU A 313 4.08 -7.12 19.72
CA LEU A 313 5.22 -6.56 20.44
C LEU A 313 5.76 -7.51 21.53
N ASP A 314 4.88 -8.30 22.16
CA ASP A 314 5.27 -9.28 23.17
C ASP A 314 5.79 -10.60 22.56
N ALA A 315 5.34 -10.98 21.37
CA ALA A 315 5.81 -12.19 20.69
C ALA A 315 7.30 -12.13 20.34
N GLN A 316 7.85 -10.94 20.05
CA GLN A 316 9.28 -10.74 19.81
C GLN A 316 10.15 -10.97 21.06
N GLN A 317 9.55 -10.90 22.25
CA GLN A 317 10.26 -11.02 23.53
C GLN A 317 10.27 -12.44 24.08
N ARG A 318 9.59 -13.37 23.40
CA ARG A 318 9.61 -14.79 23.77
C ARG A 318 10.78 -15.45 23.04
N PRO A 319 11.69 -16.12 23.77
CA PRO A 319 12.85 -16.79 23.19
C PRO A 319 12.45 -17.93 22.24
#